data_AF-A0A3M1SYB9-F1
#
_entry.id   AF-A0A3M1SYB9-F1
#
_cell.length_a   1.000
_cell.length_b   1.000
_cell.length_c   1.000
_cell.angle_alpha   90.00
_cell.angle_beta   90.00
_cell.angle_gamma   90.00
#
_symmetry.space_group_name_H-M   'P 1'
#
loop_
_entity.id
_entity.type
_entity.pdbx_description
1 polymer ?
#
loop_
_entity_poly.entity_id
_entity_poly.type
_entity_poly.pdbx_seq_one_letter_code
_entity_poly.pdbx_strand_id
1 'polypeptide(L)' 'LPLEGRIVATAANLENLYAISECFAQLQVRNIEVVQSSVNRLEKRGTHQVFAPLEPLFILSGEKLE' A
#
# COMPACT_ATOMS: atom_id res chain seq x y z
N LEU A 1 -13.02 6.52 -13.95
CA LEU A 1 -11.59 6.86 -14.20
C LEU A 1 -11.48 7.27 -15.65
N PRO A 2 -10.61 8.24 -16.00
CA PRO A 2 -10.28 8.47 -17.40
C PRO A 2 -9.85 7.16 -18.06
N LEU A 3 -10.08 7.02 -19.38
CA LEU A 3 -9.46 5.95 -20.16
C LEU A 3 -7.95 6.01 -19.92
N GLU A 4 -7.33 4.84 -19.72
CA GLU A 4 -5.90 4.71 -19.39
C GLU A 4 -5.50 5.39 -18.06
N GLY A 5 -6.42 5.44 -17.09
CA GLY A 5 -6.16 6.04 -15.78
C GLY A 5 -5.28 5.16 -14.87
N ARG A 6 -4.38 5.80 -14.12
CA ARG A 6 -3.64 5.13 -13.03
C ARG A 6 -4.47 5.07 -11.76
N ILE A 7 -4.55 3.88 -11.15
CA ILE A 7 -5.17 3.64 -9.84
C ILE A 7 -4.06 3.52 -8.81
N VAL A 8 -4.25 4.15 -7.65
CA VAL A 8 -3.39 4.01 -6.48
C VAL A 8 -4.27 3.72 -5.27
N ALA A 9 -3.91 2.71 -4.50
CA ALA A 9 -4.62 2.30 -3.29
C ALA A 9 -3.62 1.98 -2.16
N THR A 10 -4.05 2.17 -0.92
CA THR A 10 -3.23 1.88 0.26
C THR A 10 -3.89 0.84 1.14
N ALA A 11 -3.11 -0.13 1.63
CA ALA A 11 -3.56 -1.12 2.62
C ALA A 11 -2.73 -1.00 3.90
N ALA A 12 -3.39 -1.04 5.06
CA ALA A 12 -2.72 -1.00 6.37
C ALA A 12 -2.48 -2.40 6.97
N ASN A 13 -2.90 -3.46 6.28
CA ASN A 13 -2.73 -4.85 6.70
C ASN A 13 -2.85 -5.78 5.48
N LEU A 14 -2.56 -7.07 5.68
CA LEU A 14 -2.63 -8.07 4.61
C LEU A 14 -4.06 -8.33 4.12
N GLU A 15 -5.06 -8.30 4.99
CA GLU A 15 -6.47 -8.52 4.60
C GLU A 15 -6.93 -7.48 3.57
N ASN A 16 -6.68 -6.20 3.85
CA ASN A 16 -6.99 -5.10 2.95
C ASN A 16 -6.14 -5.16 1.67
N LEU A 17 -4.90 -5.62 1.75
CA LEU A 17 -4.04 -5.84 0.59
C LEU A 17 -4.67 -6.86 -0.38
N TYR A 18 -5.15 -7.98 0.16
CA TYR A 18 -5.83 -9.01 -0.64
C TYR A 18 -7.15 -8.49 -1.22
N ALA A 19 -7.98 -7.81 -0.42
CA ALA A 19 -9.23 -7.24 -0.90
C ALA A 19 -9.03 -6.24 -2.05
N ILE A 20 -8.01 -5.37 -1.96
CA ILE A 20 -7.66 -4.44 -3.05
C ILE A 20 -7.14 -5.22 -4.27
N SER A 21 -6.36 -6.28 -4.07
CA SER A 21 -5.82 -7.10 -5.16
C SER A 21 -6.93 -7.83 -5.93
N GLU A 22 -7.94 -8.34 -5.23
CA GLU A 22 -9.14 -8.93 -5.84
C GLU A 22 -9.93 -7.90 -6.65
N CYS A 23 -10.10 -6.69 -6.10
CA CYS A 23 -10.73 -5.58 -6.80
C CYS A 23 -9.96 -5.20 -8.08
N PHE A 24 -8.62 -5.15 -8.02
CA PHE A 24 -7.77 -4.89 -9.19
C PHE A 24 -7.95 -5.98 -10.26
N ALA A 25 -8.08 -7.24 -9.86
CA ALA A 25 -8.36 -8.34 -10.78
C ALA A 25 -9.74 -8.21 -11.45
N GLN A 26 -10.78 -7.86 -10.68
CA GLN A 26 -12.14 -7.62 -11.21
C GLN A 26 -12.17 -6.43 -12.18
N LEU A 27 -11.39 -5.39 -11.90
CA LEU A 27 -11.25 -4.19 -12.73
C LEU A 27 -10.25 -4.35 -13.88
N GLN A 28 -9.67 -5.54 -14.04
CA GLN A 28 -8.68 -5.85 -15.08
C GLN A 28 -7.49 -4.88 -15.11
N VAL A 29 -7.06 -4.41 -13.93
CA VAL A 29 -5.91 -3.52 -13.78
C VAL A 29 -4.65 -4.22 -14.25
N ARG A 30 -3.82 -3.52 -15.04
CA ARG A 30 -2.56 -4.00 -15.59
C ARG A 30 -1.39 -3.28 -14.94
N ASN A 31 -0.18 -3.81 -15.17
CA ASN A 31 1.07 -3.23 -14.69
C ASN A 31 1.05 -2.96 -13.18
N ILE A 32 0.55 -3.96 -12.42
CA ILE A 32 0.36 -3.83 -10.98
C ILE A 32 1.71 -3.83 -10.27
N GLU A 33 1.94 -2.81 -9.46
CA GLU A 33 3.08 -2.68 -8.56
C GLU A 33 2.59 -2.67 -7.11
N VAL A 34 3.30 -3.39 -6.24
CA VAL A 34 3.03 -3.39 -4.79
C VAL A 34 4.31 -3.04 -4.07
N VAL A 35 4.25 -1.99 -3.25
CA VAL A 35 5.37 -1.54 -2.41
C VAL A 35 4.95 -1.62 -0.96
N GLN A 36 5.70 -2.34 -0.14
CA GLN A 36 5.58 -2.27 1.31
C GLN A 36 6.48 -1.15 1.83
N SER A 37 5.87 -0.10 2.35
CA SER A 37 6.56 0.99 3.04
C SER A 37 6.75 0.62 4.51
N SER A 38 8.00 0.49 4.93
CA SER A 38 8.37 0.32 6.33
C SER A 38 8.86 1.66 6.87
N VAL A 39 8.04 2.30 7.72
CA VAL A 39 8.41 3.53 8.42
C VAL A 39 8.70 3.18 9.87
N ASN A 40 9.87 3.60 10.37
CA ASN A 40 10.18 3.50 11.80
C ASN A 40 10.09 4.88 12.43
N ARG A 41 9.30 5.01 13.49
CA ARG A 41 9.21 6.23 14.30
C ARG A 41 10.31 6.21 15.35
N LEU A 42 11.08 7.29 15.46
CA LEU A 42 11.96 7.50 16.60
C LEU A 42 11.10 7.85 17.84
N GLU A 43 11.13 6.98 18.84
CA GLU A 43 10.47 7.16 20.12
C GLU A 43 11.51 7.40 21.22
N LYS A 44 11.22 8.37 22.10
CA LYS A 44 12.01 8.58 23.32
C LYS A 44 11.37 7.78 24.46
N ARG A 45 12.07 6.79 24.97
CA ARG A 45 11.67 5.98 26.14
C ARG A 45 12.60 6.29 27.30
N GLY A 46 12.18 7.22 28.17
CA GLY A 46 13.01 7.75 29.24
C GLY A 46 14.26 8.47 28.68
N THR A 47 15.44 7.95 29.01
CA THR A 47 16.73 8.43 28.51
C THR A 47 17.17 7.77 27.19
N HIS A 48 16.42 6.78 26.69
CA HIS A 48 16.76 6.03 25.48
C HIS A 48 15.97 6.51 24.26
N GLN A 49 16.55 6.31 23.08
CA GLN A 49 15.89 6.50 21.79
C GLN A 49 15.77 5.14 21.08
N VAL A 50 14.58 4.80 20.61
CA VAL A 50 14.30 3.54 19.93
C VAL A 50 13.55 3.83 18.63
N PHE A 51 13.93 3.16 17.54
CA PHE A 51 13.14 3.13 16.32
C PHE A 51 12.03 2.09 16.46
N ALA A 52 10.80 2.54 16.72
CA ALA A 52 9.63 1.69 16.79
C ALA A 52 9.04 1.50 15.37
N PRO A 53 8.78 0.27 14.93
CA PRO A 53 8.12 0.03 13.65
C PRO A 53 6.69 0.58 13.70
N LEU A 54 6.30 1.32 12.66
CA LEU A 54 4.92 1.68 12.42
C LEU A 54 4.20 0.53 11.71
N GLU A 55 2.87 0.46 11.85
CA GLU A 55 2.02 -0.48 11.10
C GLU A 55 2.41 -0.52 9.61
N PRO A 56 2.46 -1.72 8.99
CA PRO A 56 2.87 -1.85 7.60
C PRO A 56 1.89 -1.12 6.68
N LEU A 57 2.43 -0.28 5.80
CA LEU A 57 1.65 0.38 4.76
C LEU A 57 2.02 -0.21 3.41
N PHE A 58 1.06 -0.86 2.74
CA PHE A 58 1.20 -1.32 1.37
C PHE A 58 0.63 -0.27 0.44
N ILE A 59 1.35 0.04 -0.64
CA ILE A 59 0.88 0.89 -1.72
C ILE A 59 0.76 0.01 -2.95
N LEU A 60 -0.45 -0.07 -3.50
CA LEU A 60 -0.74 -0.76 -4.75
C LEU A 60 -0.97 0.30 -5.83
N SER A 61 -0.34 0.12 -6.98
CA SER A 61 -0.61 0.95 -8.15
C SER A 61 -0.78 0.10 -9.40
N GLY A 62 -1.52 0.61 -10.38
CA GLY A 62 -1.67 -0.04 -11.67
C GLY A 62 -2.48 0.80 -12.64
N GLU A 63 -2.62 0.31 -13.86
CA GLU A 63 -3.24 1.02 -14.98
C GLU A 63 -4.58 0.36 -15.34
N LYS A 64 -5.65 1.17 -15.46
CA LYS A 64 -6.94 0.73 -15.98
C LYS A 64 -7.07 1.22 -17.42
N LEU A 65 -6.94 0.29 -18.36
CA LEU A 65 -6.87 0.59 -19.80
C LEU A 65 -8.25 0.88 -20.41
N GLU A 66 -9.32 0.31 -19.83
CA GLU A 66 -10.73 0.49 -20.23
C GLU A 66 -11.60 0.75 -19.01
#